data_AF-A0A1A2PUD6-F1
#
_entry.id   AF-A0A1A2PUD6-F1
#
_cell.length_a   1.000
_cell.length_b   1.000
_cell.length_c   1.000
_cell.angle_alpha   90.00
_cell.angle_beta   90.00
_cell.angle_gamma   90.00
#
_symmetry.space_group_name_H-M   'P 1'
#
loop_
_entity.id
_entity.type
_entity.pdbx_description
1 polymer ?
#
loop_
_entity_poly.entity_id
_entity_poly.type
_entity_poly.pdbx_seq_one_letter_code
_entity_poly.pdbx_strand_id
1 'polypeptide(L)'
;MTSASLYNYFPNKAELINAAIAARTDVALPRLRAAAAGSGGVVERIAAVLDEASRLMREHPHLAAFDRAVRAESDEHPGRGRPEYPGLKALRDTVAEIIGDARARGALPADTEVRAAVDAIYALTRGLTERAASLGPEAYAATLASAKDLVRGTLFVRAAGVRR
;
A
#
# COMPACT_ATOMS: atom_id res chain seq x y z
N MET A 1 23.92 21.70 -3.65
CA MET A 1 23.78 21.37 -2.21
C MET A 1 25.08 20.77 -1.71
N THR A 2 25.52 21.12 -0.51
CA THR A 2 26.67 20.48 0.16
C THR A 2 26.19 19.65 1.34
N SER A 3 26.96 18.63 1.74
CA SER A 3 26.62 17.79 2.91
C SER A 3 26.44 18.62 4.18
N ALA A 4 27.20 19.71 4.34
CA ALA A 4 27.07 20.65 5.45
C ALA A 4 25.72 21.40 5.46
N SER A 5 25.20 21.79 4.30
CA SER A 5 23.88 22.43 4.22
C SER A 5 22.73 21.47 4.56
N LEU A 6 22.88 20.16 4.33
CA LEU A 6 21.86 19.16 4.70
C LEU A 6 21.76 18.95 6.22
N TYR A 7 22.90 18.95 6.93
CA TYR A 7 22.91 18.81 8.39
C TYR A 7 22.36 20.04 9.13
N ASN A 8 22.29 21.20 8.48
CA ASN A 8 21.61 22.37 9.03
C ASN A 8 20.07 22.21 9.08
N TYR A 9 19.49 21.43 8.18
CA TYR A 9 18.04 21.18 8.13
C TYR A 9 17.64 19.89 8.83
N PHE A 10 18.53 18.89 8.84
CA PHE A 10 18.26 17.59 9.45
C PHE A 10 19.42 17.21 10.38
N PRO A 11 19.18 17.12 11.71
CA PRO A 11 20.24 16.87 12.68
C PRO A 11 20.87 15.47 12.53
N ASN A 12 20.22 14.54 11.83
CA ASN A 12 20.77 13.21 11.55
C ASN A 12 20.12 12.57 10.29
N LYS A 13 20.68 11.44 9.84
CA LYS A 13 20.20 10.66 8.67
C LYS A 13 18.75 10.17 8.84
N ALA A 14 18.32 9.84 10.06
CA ALA A 14 16.97 9.37 10.32
C ALA A 14 15.94 10.49 10.11
N GLU A 15 16.20 11.70 10.59
CA GLU A 15 15.35 12.88 10.36
C GLU A 15 15.25 13.25 8.87
N LEU A 16 16.36 13.16 8.13
CA LEU A 16 16.35 13.34 6.68
C LEU A 16 15.47 12.29 5.98
N ILE A 17 15.58 11.02 6.36
CA ILE A 17 14.75 9.94 5.82
C ILE A 17 13.28 10.16 6.17
N ASN A 18 12.96 10.52 7.42
CA ASN A 18 11.60 10.79 7.88
C ASN A 18 10.96 11.94 7.11
N ALA A 19 11.68 13.06 6.92
CA ALA A 19 11.19 14.18 6.13
C ALA A 19 10.98 13.82 4.65
N ALA A 20 11.88 13.02 4.08
CA ALA A 20 11.72 12.52 2.72
C ALA A 20 10.52 11.54 2.58
N ILE A 21 10.20 10.77 3.62
CA ILE A 21 8.98 9.94 3.67
C ILE A 21 7.73 10.83 3.79
N ALA A 22 7.73 11.80 4.69
CA ALA A 22 6.61 12.69 4.95
C ALA A 22 6.21 13.47 3.68
N ALA A 23 7.18 14.13 3.03
CA ALA A 23 6.94 14.88 1.80
C ALA A 23 6.37 14.02 0.66
N ARG A 24 6.68 12.72 0.63
CA ARG A 24 6.12 11.77 -0.36
C ARG A 24 4.75 11.24 0.04
N THR A 25 4.53 11.05 1.33
CA THR A 25 3.25 10.61 1.90
C THR A 25 2.17 11.66 1.66
N ASP A 26 2.53 12.95 1.70
CA ASP A 26 1.60 14.06 1.42
C ASP A 26 1.00 14.02 0.01
N VAL A 27 1.70 13.43 -0.96
CA VAL A 27 1.19 13.25 -2.33
C VAL A 27 0.33 11.99 -2.45
N ALA A 28 0.79 10.88 -1.87
CA ALA A 28 0.13 9.59 -2.01
C ALA A 28 -1.17 9.50 -1.20
N LEU A 29 -1.16 9.98 0.05
CA LEU A 29 -2.23 9.74 1.01
C LEU A 29 -3.58 10.38 0.62
N PRO A 30 -3.65 11.65 0.19
CA PRO A 30 -4.92 12.24 -0.24
C PRO A 30 -5.55 11.46 -1.40
N ARG A 31 -4.73 10.95 -2.32
CA ARG A 31 -5.20 10.18 -3.48
C ARG A 31 -5.71 8.81 -3.09
N LEU A 32 -5.00 8.10 -2.21
CA LEU A 32 -5.44 6.82 -1.67
C LEU A 32 -6.74 6.95 -0.88
N ARG A 33 -6.88 8.01 -0.06
CA ARG A 33 -8.14 8.31 0.63
C ARG A 33 -9.28 8.66 -0.32
N ALA A 34 -9.01 9.43 -1.37
CA ALA A 34 -10.02 9.73 -2.39
C ALA A 34 -10.51 8.46 -3.09
N ALA A 35 -9.59 7.55 -3.45
CA ALA A 35 -9.94 6.24 -4.01
C ALA A 35 -10.75 5.39 -3.02
N ALA A 36 -10.38 5.43 -1.73
CA ALA A 36 -11.10 4.76 -0.66
C ALA A 36 -12.48 5.36 -0.36
N ALA A 37 -12.74 6.63 -0.70
CA ALA A 37 -14.00 7.31 -0.39
C ALA A 37 -15.15 6.99 -1.38
N GLY A 38 -14.93 6.13 -2.37
CA GLY A 38 -15.94 5.76 -3.36
C GLY A 38 -17.21 5.14 -2.76
N SER A 39 -18.33 5.26 -3.46
CA SER A 39 -19.66 4.77 -3.05
C SER A 39 -19.87 3.26 -3.20
N GLY A 40 -18.88 2.53 -3.73
CA GLY A 40 -18.93 1.08 -3.91
C GLY A 40 -18.86 0.27 -2.61
N GLY A 41 -18.98 -1.04 -2.74
CA GLY A 41 -18.79 -1.97 -1.62
C GLY A 41 -17.33 -2.06 -1.18
N VAL A 42 -17.09 -2.85 -0.12
CA VAL A 42 -15.75 -3.05 0.46
C VAL A 42 -14.73 -3.52 -0.58
N VAL A 43 -15.14 -4.44 -1.47
CA VAL A 43 -14.30 -5.01 -2.51
C VAL A 43 -13.95 -3.97 -3.57
N GLU A 44 -14.92 -3.18 -4.03
CA GLU A 44 -14.73 -2.13 -5.01
C GLU A 44 -13.80 -1.03 -4.48
N ARG A 45 -13.99 -0.62 -3.22
CA ARG A 45 -13.15 0.38 -2.56
C ARG A 45 -11.70 -0.10 -2.41
N ILE A 46 -11.48 -1.36 -2.00
CA ILE A 46 -10.14 -1.96 -1.94
C ILE A 46 -9.51 -2.00 -3.34
N ALA A 47 -10.24 -2.46 -4.36
CA ALA A 47 -9.75 -2.52 -5.72
C ALA A 47 -9.34 -1.13 -6.25
N ALA A 48 -10.13 -0.10 -5.96
CA ALA A 48 -9.82 1.29 -6.31
C ALA A 48 -8.52 1.78 -5.65
N VAL A 49 -8.32 1.47 -4.36
CA VAL A 49 -7.07 1.79 -3.65
C VAL A 49 -5.86 1.09 -4.29
N LEU A 50 -6.00 -0.19 -4.68
CA LEU A 50 -4.93 -0.93 -5.35
C LEU A 50 -4.58 -0.33 -6.72
N ASP A 51 -5.60 0.07 -7.50
CA ASP A 51 -5.41 0.72 -8.79
C ASP A 51 -4.72 2.09 -8.63
N GLU A 52 -5.10 2.86 -7.61
CA GLU A 52 -4.48 4.15 -7.31
C GLU A 52 -3.04 4.00 -6.83
N ALA A 53 -2.76 3.03 -5.94
CA ALA A 53 -1.41 2.71 -5.52
C ALA A 53 -0.54 2.31 -6.72
N SER A 54 -1.06 1.49 -7.63
CA SER A 54 -0.37 1.13 -8.87
C SER A 54 -0.09 2.34 -9.76
N ARG A 55 -1.04 3.28 -9.86
CA ARG A 55 -0.88 4.51 -10.63
C ARG A 55 0.22 5.40 -10.04
N LEU A 56 0.20 5.59 -8.72
CA LEU A 56 1.24 6.34 -7.99
C LEU A 56 2.63 5.77 -8.21
N MET A 57 2.78 4.43 -8.24
CA MET A 57 4.08 3.80 -8.50
C MET A 57 4.58 4.01 -9.93
N ARG A 58 3.69 4.10 -10.92
CA ARG A 58 4.07 4.42 -12.31
C ARG A 58 4.44 5.89 -12.48
N GLU A 59 3.67 6.79 -11.87
CA GLU A 59 3.91 8.24 -11.92
C GLU A 59 5.18 8.63 -11.15
N HIS A 60 5.51 7.87 -10.10
CA HIS A 60 6.68 8.11 -9.27
C HIS A 60 7.50 6.82 -9.06
N PRO A 61 8.25 6.35 -10.07
CA PRO A 61 9.03 5.11 -9.99
C PRO A 61 10.04 5.08 -8.83
N HIS A 62 10.54 6.25 -8.44
CA HIS A 62 11.46 6.40 -7.31
C HIS A 62 10.82 6.09 -5.95
N LEU A 63 9.49 6.10 -5.82
CA LEU A 63 8.79 5.70 -4.59
C LEU A 63 9.03 4.23 -4.28
N ALA A 64 8.96 3.37 -5.30
CA ALA A 64 9.18 1.92 -5.16
C ALA A 64 10.59 1.60 -4.63
N ALA A 65 11.59 2.26 -5.22
CA ALA A 65 12.98 2.10 -4.85
C ALA A 65 13.27 2.68 -3.46
N PHE A 66 12.69 3.84 -3.15
CA PHE A 66 12.81 4.48 -1.84
C PHE A 66 12.19 3.64 -0.72
N ASP A 67 10.97 3.16 -0.92
CA ASP A 67 10.29 2.23 0.00
C ASP A 67 11.15 0.99 0.27
N ARG A 68 11.79 0.42 -0.77
CA ARG A 68 12.72 -0.71 -0.61
C ARG A 68 13.96 -0.33 0.19
N ALA A 69 14.57 0.81 -0.11
CA ALA A 69 15.79 1.27 0.57
C ALA A 69 15.55 1.57 2.05
N VAL A 70 14.43 2.23 2.39
CA VAL A 70 14.08 2.50 3.79
C VAL A 70 13.82 1.21 4.56
N ARG A 71 13.22 0.19 3.91
CA ARG A 71 13.03 -1.13 4.53
C ARG A 71 14.36 -1.82 4.83
N ALA A 72 15.27 -1.86 3.86
CA ALA A 72 16.59 -2.46 4.05
C ALA A 72 17.33 -1.81 5.24
N GLU A 73 17.32 -0.47 5.32
CA GLU A 73 17.92 0.25 6.45
C GLU A 73 17.26 -0.10 7.80
N SER A 74 15.93 -0.27 7.82
CA SER A 74 15.17 -0.59 9.04
C SER A 74 15.43 -2.02 9.54
N ASP A 75 15.62 -2.98 8.63
CA ASP A 75 15.91 -4.37 8.96
C ASP A 75 17.39 -4.53 9.41
N GLU A 76 18.30 -3.75 8.85
CA GLU A 76 19.73 -3.74 9.23
C GLU A 76 20.01 -3.09 10.59
N HIS A 77 19.15 -2.18 11.07
CA HIS A 77 19.36 -1.45 12.33
C HIS A 77 18.16 -1.51 13.31
N PRO A 78 17.81 -2.68 13.87
CA PRO A 78 16.63 -2.86 14.72
C PRO A 78 16.63 -2.01 16.01
N GLY A 79 17.82 -1.70 16.54
CA GLY A 79 18.02 -1.02 17.83
C GLY A 79 17.83 0.50 17.83
N ARG A 80 17.65 1.15 16.67
CA ARG A 80 17.40 2.60 16.57
C ARG A 80 15.92 2.99 16.66
N GLY A 81 15.05 2.01 16.98
CA GLY A 81 13.61 2.13 16.80
C GLY A 81 13.28 1.99 15.32
N ARG A 82 12.35 1.09 14.97
CA ARG A 82 11.82 1.03 13.61
C ARG A 82 11.28 2.44 13.29
N PRO A 83 11.79 3.15 12.26
CA PRO A 83 11.19 4.40 11.84
C PRO A 83 9.70 4.14 11.63
N GLU A 84 8.85 4.83 12.38
CA GLU A 84 7.41 4.64 12.32
C GLU A 84 6.95 5.20 10.98
N TYR A 85 6.96 4.36 9.94
CA TYR A 85 6.85 4.80 8.55
C TYR A 85 5.46 5.39 8.29
N PRO A 86 5.33 6.73 8.18
CA PRO A 86 4.02 7.36 8.18
C PRO A 86 3.15 6.94 7.00
N GLY A 87 3.75 6.66 5.83
CA GLY A 87 3.02 6.23 4.63
C GLY A 87 2.44 4.81 4.67
N LEU A 88 3.13 3.86 5.33
CA LEU A 88 2.72 2.46 5.48
C LEU A 88 1.64 2.38 6.57
N LYS A 89 1.81 3.18 7.63
CA LYS A 89 0.75 3.42 8.62
C LYS A 89 -0.48 4.03 7.96
N ALA A 90 -0.33 5.05 7.12
CA ALA A 90 -1.47 5.71 6.48
C ALA A 90 -2.22 4.81 5.48
N LEU A 91 -1.51 3.93 4.76
CA LEU A 91 -2.11 2.91 3.90
C LEU A 91 -2.88 1.87 4.72
N ARG A 92 -2.29 1.38 5.83
CA ARG A 92 -2.97 0.48 6.76
C ARG A 92 -4.21 1.14 7.38
N ASP A 93 -4.09 2.39 7.78
CA ASP A 93 -5.18 3.18 8.35
C ASP A 93 -6.32 3.35 7.32
N THR A 94 -6.00 3.61 6.05
CA THR A 94 -6.98 3.67 4.95
C THR A 94 -7.71 2.34 4.74
N VAL A 95 -6.99 1.21 4.79
CA VAL A 95 -7.61 -0.13 4.72
C VAL A 95 -8.50 -0.38 5.94
N ALA A 96 -8.07 0.04 7.14
CA ALA A 96 -8.84 -0.07 8.36
C ALA A 96 -10.13 0.74 8.31
N GLU A 97 -10.09 1.95 7.75
CA GLU A 97 -11.28 2.77 7.52
C GLU A 97 -12.29 2.06 6.60
N ILE A 98 -11.84 1.52 5.46
CA ILE A 98 -12.72 0.81 4.51
C ILE A 98 -13.40 -0.42 5.17
N ILE A 99 -12.64 -1.23 5.89
CA ILE A 99 -13.16 -2.45 6.53
C ILE A 99 -14.05 -2.10 7.73
N GLY A 100 -13.69 -1.06 8.50
CA GLY A 100 -14.50 -0.54 9.59
C GLY A 100 -15.87 -0.04 9.11
N ASP A 101 -15.89 0.74 8.02
CA ASP A 101 -17.13 1.19 7.37
C ASP A 101 -17.99 0.00 6.90
N ALA A 102 -17.35 -1.00 6.29
CA ALA A 102 -18.06 -2.18 5.80
C ALA A 102 -18.72 -2.95 6.95
N ARG A 103 -18.05 -3.08 8.10
CA ARG A 103 -18.63 -3.66 9.31
C ARG A 103 -19.81 -2.83 9.82
N ALA A 104 -19.64 -1.52 9.92
CA ALA A 104 -20.68 -0.62 10.43
C ALA A 104 -21.96 -0.66 9.56
N ARG A 105 -21.81 -0.92 8.25
CA ARG A 105 -22.91 -1.07 7.30
C ARG A 105 -23.49 -2.49 7.22
N GLY A 106 -22.97 -3.43 8.00
CA GLY A 106 -23.38 -4.85 7.95
C GLY A 106 -23.00 -5.56 6.64
N ALA A 107 -22.01 -5.02 5.90
CA ALA A 107 -21.54 -5.58 4.63
C ALA A 107 -20.44 -6.64 4.81
N LEU A 108 -20.01 -6.90 6.05
CA LEU A 108 -19.09 -7.99 6.38
C LEU A 108 -19.84 -9.13 7.08
N PRO A 109 -19.48 -10.40 6.82
CA PRO A 109 -19.95 -11.54 7.61
C PRO A 109 -19.69 -11.33 9.10
N ALA A 110 -20.61 -11.80 9.95
CA ALA A 110 -20.57 -11.55 11.40
C ALA A 110 -19.35 -12.18 12.11
N ASP A 111 -18.77 -13.23 11.53
CA ASP A 111 -17.58 -13.94 11.98
C ASP A 111 -16.27 -13.30 11.47
N THR A 112 -16.34 -12.28 10.62
CA THR A 112 -15.15 -11.59 10.11
C THR A 112 -14.48 -10.79 11.22
N GLU A 113 -13.28 -11.22 11.62
CA GLU A 113 -12.43 -10.46 12.51
C GLU A 113 -11.78 -9.30 11.75
N VAL A 114 -12.13 -8.06 12.14
CA VAL A 114 -11.74 -6.85 11.41
C VAL A 114 -10.23 -6.66 11.38
N ARG A 115 -9.52 -6.90 12.49
CA ARG A 115 -8.08 -6.66 12.53
C ARG A 115 -7.34 -7.64 11.63
N ALA A 116 -7.72 -8.90 11.64
CA ALA A 116 -7.20 -9.94 10.76
C ALA A 116 -7.46 -9.59 9.28
N ALA A 117 -8.66 -9.11 8.95
CA ALA A 117 -8.97 -8.67 7.59
C ALA A 117 -8.09 -7.48 7.17
N VAL A 118 -7.91 -6.48 8.04
CA VAL A 118 -7.00 -5.34 7.80
C VAL A 118 -5.57 -5.82 7.57
N ASP A 119 -5.06 -6.69 8.43
CA ASP A 119 -3.68 -7.16 8.35
C ASP A 119 -3.45 -8.00 7.08
N ALA A 120 -4.42 -8.81 6.67
CA ALA A 120 -4.37 -9.58 5.43
C ALA A 120 -4.35 -8.69 4.17
N ILE A 121 -5.26 -7.72 4.08
CA ILE A 121 -5.32 -6.78 2.94
C ILE A 121 -4.09 -5.88 2.90
N TYR A 122 -3.61 -5.45 4.06
CA TYR A 122 -2.36 -4.69 4.16
C TYR A 122 -1.15 -5.51 3.70
N ALA A 123 -1.04 -6.78 4.11
CA ALA A 123 0.02 -7.67 3.66
C ALA A 123 0.00 -7.88 2.13
N LEU A 124 -1.19 -8.06 1.54
CA LEU A 124 -1.36 -8.15 0.09
C LEU A 124 -0.88 -6.87 -0.61
N THR A 125 -1.32 -5.71 -0.14
CA THR A 125 -0.96 -4.42 -0.73
C THR A 125 0.54 -4.17 -0.64
N ARG A 126 1.15 -4.48 0.51
CA ARG A 126 2.61 -4.44 0.69
C ARG A 126 3.32 -5.35 -0.31
N GLY A 127 2.87 -6.59 -0.47
CA GLY A 127 3.46 -7.54 -1.41
C GLY A 127 3.42 -7.02 -2.86
N LEU A 128 2.32 -6.37 -3.26
CA LEU A 128 2.21 -5.73 -4.56
C LEU A 128 3.22 -4.60 -4.75
N THR A 129 3.39 -3.71 -3.77
CA THR A 129 4.42 -2.65 -3.81
C THR A 129 5.82 -3.23 -3.98
N GLU A 130 6.12 -4.34 -3.31
CA GLU A 130 7.42 -5.02 -3.47
C GLU A 130 7.59 -5.61 -4.88
N ARG A 131 6.53 -6.18 -5.45
CA ARG A 131 6.55 -6.73 -6.83
C ARG A 131 6.67 -5.65 -7.90
N ALA A 132 6.02 -4.49 -7.71
CA ALA A 132 6.13 -3.35 -8.61
C ALA A 132 7.58 -2.88 -8.80
N ALA A 133 8.42 -3.07 -7.78
CA ALA A 133 9.82 -2.69 -7.80
C ALA A 133 10.74 -3.75 -8.45
N SER A 134 10.21 -4.89 -8.90
CA SER A 134 11.01 -5.98 -9.51
C SER A 134 10.41 -6.55 -10.79
N LEU A 135 9.12 -6.35 -11.05
CA LEU A 135 8.45 -6.82 -12.25
C LEU A 135 8.44 -5.73 -13.33
N GLY A 136 8.44 -6.16 -14.59
CA GLY A 136 8.11 -5.27 -15.71
C GLY A 136 6.64 -4.82 -15.66
N PRO A 137 6.27 -3.74 -16.38
CA PRO A 137 4.92 -3.15 -16.31
C PRO A 137 3.78 -4.12 -16.60
N GLU A 138 3.90 -4.96 -17.63
CA GLU A 138 2.87 -5.95 -18.01
C GLU A 138 2.72 -7.05 -16.97
N ALA A 139 3.84 -7.60 -16.49
CA ALA A 139 3.84 -8.63 -15.46
C ALA A 139 3.26 -8.10 -14.14
N TYR A 140 3.55 -6.84 -13.80
CA TYR A 140 2.94 -6.19 -12.64
C TYR A 140 1.44 -5.96 -12.81
N ALA A 141 0.99 -5.50 -13.99
CA ALA A 141 -0.43 -5.33 -14.29
C ALA A 141 -1.21 -6.65 -14.20
N ALA A 142 -0.65 -7.74 -14.72
CA ALA A 142 -1.22 -9.08 -14.57
C ALA A 142 -1.29 -9.51 -13.10
N THR A 143 -0.22 -9.28 -12.33
CA THR A 143 -0.17 -9.57 -10.89
C THR A 143 -1.26 -8.80 -10.12
N LEU A 144 -1.42 -7.50 -10.43
CA LEU A 144 -2.45 -6.66 -9.84
C LEU A 144 -3.86 -7.15 -10.19
N ALA A 145 -4.10 -7.57 -11.43
CA ALA A 145 -5.38 -8.15 -11.83
C ALA A 145 -5.70 -9.41 -11.00
N SER A 146 -4.76 -10.35 -10.89
CA SER A 146 -4.93 -11.54 -10.06
C SER A 146 -5.15 -11.22 -8.57
N ALA A 147 -4.49 -10.19 -8.03
CA ALA A 147 -4.73 -9.75 -6.66
C ALA A 147 -6.15 -9.18 -6.47
N LYS A 148 -6.68 -8.43 -7.44
CA LYS A 148 -8.08 -7.97 -7.40
C LYS A 148 -9.06 -9.13 -7.48
N ASP A 149 -8.76 -10.15 -8.28
CA ASP A 149 -9.57 -11.38 -8.35
C ASP A 149 -9.48 -12.21 -7.06
N LEU A 150 -8.34 -12.19 -6.36
CA LEU A 150 -8.20 -12.79 -5.04
C LEU A 150 -9.11 -12.09 -4.02
N VAL A 151 -9.10 -10.76 -3.98
CA VAL A 151 -9.96 -9.96 -3.08
C VAL A 151 -11.45 -10.16 -3.39
N ARG A 152 -11.81 -10.36 -4.67
CA ARG A 152 -13.17 -10.70 -5.09
C ARG A 152 -13.56 -12.14 -4.78
N GLY A 153 -12.60 -13.00 -4.41
CA GLY A 153 -12.83 -14.44 -4.25
C GLY A 153 -13.00 -15.21 -5.55
N THR A 154 -12.61 -14.63 -6.70
CA THR A 154 -12.81 -15.22 -8.04
C THR A 154 -11.55 -15.84 -8.64
N LEU A 155 -10.37 -15.64 -8.05
CA LEU A 155 -9.08 -16.08 -8.62
C LEU A 155 -9.05 -17.58 -8.99
N PHE A 156 -9.60 -18.44 -8.14
CA PHE A 156 -9.64 -19.89 -8.35
C PHE A 156 -10.99 -20.41 -8.85
N VAL A 157 -11.96 -19.51 -9.04
CA VAL A 157 -13.26 -19.88 -9.58
C VAL A 157 -13.06 -20.11 -11.06
N ARG A 158 -13.11 -21.38 -11.46
CA ARG A 158 -13.05 -21.76 -12.87
C ARG A 158 -14.12 -20.98 -13.62
N ALA A 159 -13.73 -20.17 -14.61
CA ALA A 159 -14.68 -19.65 -15.57
C ALA A 159 -15.39 -20.86 -16.19
N ALA A 160 -16.64 -21.08 -15.80
CA ALA A 160 -17.47 -22.14 -16.31
C ALA A 160 -17.77 -21.81 -17.77
N GLY A 161 -16.86 -22.14 -18.69
CA GLY A 161 -17.10 -21.96 -20.12
C GLY A 161 -15.91 -21.56 -20.97
N VAL A 162 -14.76 -22.23 -20.89
CA VAL A 162 -13.94 -22.45 -22.09
C VAL A 162 -13.40 -23.88 -22.04
N ARG A 163 -14.12 -24.80 -22.69
CA ARG A 163 -13.50 -26.03 -23.20
C ARG A 163 -12.68 -25.62 -24.44
N ARG A 164 -11.39 -25.89 -24.42
CA ARG A 164 -10.64 -26.16 -25.66
C ARG A 164 -10.65 -27.66 -25.87
#